data_AF-A0A914Q5Y8-F1
#
_entry.id   AF-A0A914Q5Y8-F1
#
_cell.length_a   1.000
_cell.length_b   1.000
_cell.length_c   1.000
_cell.angle_alpha   90.00
_cell.angle_beta   90.00
_cell.angle_gamma   90.00
#
_symmetry.space_group_name_H-M   'P 1'
#
loop_
_entity.id
_entity.type
_entity.pdbx_description
1 polymer ?
#
loop_
_entity_poly.entity_id
_entity_poly.type
_entity_poly.pdbx_seq_one_letter_code
_entity_poly.pdbx_strand_id
1 'polypeptide(L)'
;MLLNAKIKFEKNDQLTEALIHKCHRCFTPFIKDLKNEGCNQMTCTCGATQCYNCREPIYSSHKCSGKKLSGQEIHERDVANAKLKQFVQRFI
;
A
#
# COMPACT_ATOMS: atom_id res chain seq x y z
N MET A 1 14.01 11.04 -28.12
CA MET A 1 12.56 11.19 -27.90
C MET A 1 12.19 10.33 -26.70
N LEU A 2 11.58 10.96 -25.69
CA LEU A 2 10.77 10.42 -24.57
C LEU A 2 11.49 9.53 -23.52
N LEU A 3 12.16 10.13 -22.54
CA LEU A 3 11.72 10.43 -21.15
C LEU A 3 11.65 9.23 -20.18
N ASN A 4 12.75 9.04 -19.45
CA ASN A 4 12.81 8.98 -17.99
C ASN A 4 11.59 8.44 -17.22
N ALA A 5 11.66 7.18 -16.79
CA ALA A 5 11.01 6.72 -15.56
C ALA A 5 12.02 5.93 -14.71
N LYS A 6 13.21 6.50 -14.48
CA LYS A 6 13.96 6.16 -13.27
C LYS A 6 13.15 6.75 -12.13
N ILE A 7 12.25 5.95 -11.56
CA ILE A 7 11.75 6.19 -10.21
C ILE A 7 13.00 6.27 -9.35
N LYS A 8 13.37 7.50 -8.97
CA LYS A 8 14.43 7.76 -7.99
C LYS A 8 13.91 7.12 -6.70
N PHE A 9 14.30 5.87 -6.46
CA PHE A 9 14.11 5.21 -5.18
C PHE A 9 15.14 5.84 -4.25
N GLU A 10 14.79 6.99 -3.67
CA GLU A 10 15.60 7.55 -2.58
C GLU A 10 15.60 6.52 -1.46
N LYS A 11 16.78 5.97 -1.17
CA LYS A 11 17.08 5.09 -0.04
C LYS A 11 16.76 5.83 1.26
N ASN A 12 15.50 5.77 1.66
CA ASN A 12 15.07 5.99 3.03
C ASN A 12 14.44 4.66 3.44
N ASP A 13 15.11 3.89 4.30
CA ASP A 13 14.58 2.62 4.82
C ASP A 13 13.17 2.82 5.42
N GLN A 14 12.89 4.01 5.93
CA GLN A 14 11.60 4.46 6.47
C GLN A 14 10.48 4.61 5.43
N LEU A 15 10.79 4.98 4.18
CA LEU A 15 9.83 5.00 3.06
C LEU A 15 9.49 3.58 2.60
N THR A 16 10.44 2.64 2.75
CA THR A 16 10.20 1.22 2.48
C THR A 16 9.28 0.63 3.54
N GLU A 17 9.42 1.01 4.81
CA GLU A 17 8.50 0.60 5.89
C GLU A 17 7.07 1.14 5.71
N ALA A 18 6.92 2.33 5.11
CA ALA A 18 5.61 2.90 4.79
C ALA A 18 4.81 2.05 3.80
N LEU A 19 5.49 1.25 2.97
CA LEU A 19 4.91 0.35 1.98
C LEU A 19 4.61 -1.04 2.56
N ILE A 20 4.88 -1.27 3.85
CA ILE A 20 4.57 -2.53 4.53
C ILE A 20 3.09 -2.54 4.94
N HIS A 21 2.34 -3.42 4.29
CA HIS A 21 0.96 -3.75 4.63
C HIS A 21 0.89 -4.98 5.52
N LYS A 22 -0.20 -5.08 6.29
CA LYS A 22 -0.49 -6.23 7.15
C LYS A 22 -1.61 -7.06 6.53
N CYS A 23 -1.44 -8.37 6.42
CA CYS A 23 -2.49 -9.25 5.94
C CYS A 23 -3.69 -9.25 6.90
N HIS A 24 -4.90 -9.09 6.38
CA HIS A 24 -6.13 -9.15 7.17
C HIS A 24 -6.39 -10.54 7.78
N ARG A 25 -5.81 -11.60 7.19
CA ARG A 25 -6.00 -12.99 7.62
C ARG A 25 -4.89 -13.47 8.55
N CYS A 26 -3.64 -13.43 8.09
CA CYS A 26 -2.50 -14.03 8.82
C CYS A 26 -1.60 -13.00 9.49
N PHE A 27 -1.89 -11.70 9.34
CA PHE A 27 -1.13 -10.61 9.97
C PHE A 27 0.34 -10.48 9.56
N THR A 28 0.83 -11.30 8.64
CA THR A 28 2.17 -11.20 8.07
C THR A 28 2.36 -9.85 7.37
N PRO A 29 3.47 -9.15 7.61
CA PRO A 29 3.82 -7.94 6.87
C PRO A 29 4.24 -8.28 5.42
N PHE A 30 3.82 -7.48 4.45
CA PHE A 30 4.19 -7.66 3.04
C PHE A 30 4.08 -6.34 2.25
N ILE A 31 4.79 -6.26 1.13
CA ILE A 31 4.77 -5.10 0.23
C ILE A 31 3.84 -5.41 -0.95
N LYS A 32 3.11 -4.41 -1.45
CA LYS A 32 2.27 -4.56 -2.65
C LYS A 32 3.14 -5.00 -3.84
N ASP A 33 2.83 -6.14 -4.43
CA ASP A 33 3.41 -6.55 -5.71
C ASP A 33 2.79 -5.71 -6.84
N LEU A 34 3.62 -5.05 -7.65
CA LEU A 34 3.20 -4.18 -8.76
C LEU A 34 2.77 -4.97 -10.00
N LYS A 35 2.84 -6.29 -9.97
CA LYS A 35 2.55 -7.16 -11.13
C LYS A 35 1.06 -7.31 -11.49
N ASN A 36 0.15 -6.89 -10.63
CA ASN A 36 -1.28 -7.08 -10.86
C ASN A 36 -1.90 -5.85 -11.52
N GLU A 37 -2.26 -5.99 -12.79
CA GLU A 37 -3.03 -5.00 -13.54
C GLU A 37 -4.50 -5.03 -13.08
N GLY A 38 -4.90 -4.06 -12.26
CA GLY A 38 -6.28 -3.97 -11.77
C GLY A 38 -6.43 -3.19 -10.46
N CYS A 39 -7.67 -2.78 -10.16
CA CYS A 39 -8.02 -1.95 -9.00
C CYS A 39 -7.45 -2.52 -7.69
N ASN A 40 -6.40 -1.87 -7.16
CA ASN A 40 -6.03 -1.88 -5.75
C ASN A 40 -6.00 -3.27 -5.07
N GLN A 41 -5.64 -4.34 -5.79
CA GLN A 41 -5.62 -5.69 -5.24
C GLN A 41 -4.23 -6.02 -4.67
N MET A 42 -4.20 -6.67 -3.51
CA MET A 42 -3.00 -7.16 -2.84
C MET A 42 -3.20 -8.61 -2.42
N THR A 43 -2.28 -9.50 -2.79
CA THR A 43 -2.33 -10.93 -2.43
C THR A 43 -1.18 -11.27 -1.50
N CYS A 44 -1.50 -11.86 -0.34
CA CYS A 44 -0.53 -12.34 0.63
C CYS A 44 0.00 -13.72 0.23
N THR A 45 1.19 -14.09 0.71
CA THR A 45 1.78 -15.43 0.54
C THR A 45 0.92 -16.56 1.16
N CYS A 46 0.02 -16.23 2.10
CA CYS A 46 -0.97 -17.18 2.60
C CYS A 46 -2.17 -17.41 1.65
N GLY A 47 -2.18 -16.77 0.48
CA GLY A 47 -3.25 -16.85 -0.52
C GLY A 47 -4.44 -15.92 -0.27
N ALA A 48 -4.43 -15.13 0.80
CA ALA A 48 -5.50 -14.17 1.09
C ALA A 48 -5.33 -12.90 0.25
N THR A 49 -6.44 -12.40 -0.31
CA THR A 49 -6.47 -11.19 -1.13
C THR A 49 -7.22 -10.06 -0.41
N GLN A 50 -6.70 -8.85 -0.44
CA GLN A 50 -7.32 -7.66 0.18
C GLN A 50 -7.16 -6.40 -0.66
N CYS A 51 -8.04 -5.42 -0.41
CA CYS A 51 -8.00 -4.13 -1.07
C CYS A 51 -6.92 -3.24 -0.46
N TYR A 52 -6.06 -2.66 -1.30
CA TYR A 52 -5.09 -1.62 -0.92
C TYR A 52 -5.76 -0.41 -0.29
N ASN A 53 -6.96 -0.05 -0.79
CA ASN A 53 -7.64 1.15 -0.36
C ASN A 53 -8.35 0.99 0.99
N CYS A 54 -9.30 0.05 1.10
CA CYS A 54 -10.09 -0.15 2.32
C CYS A 54 -9.53 -1.23 3.26
N ARG A 55 -8.49 -1.99 2.84
CA ARG A 55 -7.87 -3.09 3.62
C ARG A 55 -8.80 -4.27 3.94
N GLU A 56 -9.99 -4.28 3.37
CA GLU A 56 -10.97 -5.37 3.47
C GLU A 56 -10.60 -6.53 2.52
N PRO A 57 -11.04 -7.76 2.83
CA PRO A 57 -10.89 -8.90 1.94
C PRO A 57 -11.59 -8.68 0.59
N ILE A 58 -10.93 -9.11 -0.49
CA ILE A 58 -11.52 -9.14 -1.83
C ILE A 58 -12.08 -10.55 -2.08
N TYR A 59 -13.41 -10.65 -2.09
CA TYR A 59 -14.17 -11.80 -2.59
C TYR A 59 -14.89 -11.43 -3.89
N SER A 60 -15.61 -12.37 -4.50
CA SER A 60 -16.31 -12.19 -5.80
C SER A 60 -17.25 -10.99 -5.87
N SER A 61 -17.76 -10.50 -4.73
CA SER A 61 -18.68 -9.36 -4.64
C SER A 61 -18.09 -8.14 -3.93
N HIS A 62 -16.76 -7.99 -3.87
CA HIS A 62 -16.13 -6.88 -3.14
C HIS A 62 -16.52 -5.52 -3.73
N LYS A 63 -17.29 -4.75 -2.95
CA LYS A 63 -17.59 -3.34 -3.22
C LYS A 63 -16.71 -2.51 -2.31
N CYS A 64 -15.70 -1.86 -2.88
CA CYS A 64 -14.84 -0.97 -2.10
C CYS A 64 -15.70 0.18 -1.54
N SER A 65 -15.84 0.23 -0.22
CA SER A 65 -16.51 1.30 0.53
C SER A 65 -15.70 2.60 0.55
N GLY A 66 -14.40 2.52 0.25
CA GLY A 66 -13.51 3.68 0.18
C GLY A 66 -13.73 4.52 -1.06
N LYS A 67 -13.46 5.83 -0.96
CA LYS A 67 -13.38 6.72 -2.13
C LYS A 67 -12.46 6.08 -3.18
N LYS A 68 -12.88 6.09 -4.45
CA LYS A 68 -11.97 5.75 -5.55
C LYS A 68 -10.87 6.81 -5.57
N LEU A 69 -9.73 6.47 -5.00
CA LEU A 69 -8.55 7.34 -4.99
C LEU A 69 -7.73 7.07 -6.25
N SER A 70 -7.26 8.14 -6.87
CA SER A 70 -6.20 8.11 -7.87
C SER A 70 -4.89 7.59 -7.26
N GLY A 71 -3.95 7.20 -8.12
CA GLY A 71 -2.61 6.79 -7.67
C GLY A 71 -1.88 7.89 -6.89
N GLN A 72 -2.13 9.16 -7.24
CA GLN A 72 -1.55 10.30 -6.54
C GLN A 72 -2.16 10.50 -5.14
N GLU A 73 -3.48 10.44 -5.01
CA GLU A 73 -4.15 10.53 -3.70
C GLU A 73 -3.74 9.38 -2.76
N ILE A 74 -3.54 8.19 -3.32
CA ILE A 74 -3.00 7.04 -2.60
C ILE A 74 -1.60 7.34 -2.09
N HIS A 75 -0.71 7.83 -2.96
CA HIS A 75 0.67 8.16 -2.59
C HIS A 75 0.72 9.21 -1.48
N GLU A 76 -0.03 10.30 -1.61
CA GLU A 76 -0.08 11.38 -0.62
C GLU A 76 -0.54 10.87 0.75
N ARG A 77 -1.58 10.01 0.77
CA ARG A 77 -2.05 9.36 1.99
C ARG A 77 -0.99 8.48 2.64
N ASP A 78 -0.27 7.68 1.85
CA ASP A 78 0.73 6.75 2.38
C ASP A 78 1.95 7.50 2.93
N VAL A 79 2.36 8.59 2.28
CA VAL A 79 3.38 9.52 2.80
C VAL A 79 2.91 10.17 4.10
N ALA A 80 1.66 10.63 4.18
CA ALA A 80 1.12 11.22 5.41
C ALA A 80 1.10 10.21 6.57
N ASN A 81 0.69 8.97 6.32
CA ASN A 81 0.71 7.90 7.31
C ASN A 81 2.13 7.55 7.78
N ALA A 82 3.12 7.54 6.86
CA ALA A 82 4.52 7.32 7.20
C ALA A 82 5.04 8.41 8.14
N LYS A 83 4.76 9.68 7.81
CA LYS A 83 5.12 10.83 8.66
C LYS A 83 4.46 10.74 10.03
N LEU A 84 3.18 10.35 10.10
CA LEU A 84 2.48 10.16 11.36
C LEU A 84 3.11 9.05 12.21
N LYS A 85 3.43 7.90 11.61
CA LYS A 85 4.13 6.81 12.32
C LYS A 85 5.47 7.28 12.87
N GLN A 86 6.26 8.00 12.07
CA GLN A 86 7.54 8.56 12.50
C GLN A 86 7.35 9.57 13.65
N PHE A 87 6.31 10.40 13.58
CA PHE A 87 5.98 11.31 14.67
C PHE A 87 5.66 10.53 15.95
N VAL A 88 4.73 9.58 15.90
CA VAL A 88 4.32 8.78 17.07
C VAL A 88 5.50 8.03 17.68
N GLN A 89 6.38 7.45 16.86
CA GLN A 89 7.57 6.72 17.32
C GLN A 89 8.59 7.62 18.04
N ARG A 90 8.53 8.94 17.88
CA ARG A 90 9.38 9.87 18.64
C ARG A 90 8.87 10.14 20.07
N PHE A 91 7.65 9.70 20.40
CA PHE A 91 7.01 9.93 21.71
C PHE A 91 6.76 8.64 22.50
N ILE A 92 7.32 7.51 22.05
CA ILE A 92 7.30 6.20 22.71
C ILE A 92 8.76 5.80 22.96
#